data_AF-A0A1J4JBC3-F1
#
_entry.id   AF-A0A1J4JBC3-F1
#
_cell.length_a   1.000
_cell.length_b   1.000
_cell.length_c   1.000
_cell.angle_alpha   90.00
_cell.angle_beta   90.00
_cell.angle_gamma   90.00
#
_symmetry.space_group_name_H-M   'P 1'
#
loop_
_entity.id
_entity.type
_entity.pdbx_description
1 polymer ?
#
loop_
_entity_poly.entity_id
_entity_poly.type
_entity_poly.pdbx_seq_one_letter_code
_entity_poly.pdbx_strand_id
1 'polypeptide(L)'
;MAYWGTHDSLSYVRPQFLILFFRFMCQTQTLTIEEQYDWGARIFDFRLKFKEGRMISGHGPCTFDVNVTSKVEYLSNKENISIRFMIENEEDDTVYIDYYKKLVEQFSPKIQFIGLWRKYDSKLLIPGNGTVGTEYNAEPGMENNKFPFPRLYAEQFNYKFWPRIEAGEFGIMDFPEITRKLRDP
;
A
#
# COMPACT_ATOMS: atom_id res chain seq x y z
N MET A 1 -9.72 -5.20 17.49
CA MET A 1 -9.50 -4.04 16.61
C MET A 1 -9.53 -4.54 15.18
N ALA A 2 -10.24 -3.86 14.27
CA ALA A 2 -10.37 -4.32 12.89
C ALA A 2 -8.99 -4.43 12.23
N TYR A 3 -8.75 -5.50 11.45
CA TYR A 3 -7.49 -5.76 10.79
C TYR A 3 -7.58 -5.27 9.33
N TRP A 4 -7.13 -4.04 9.09
CA TRP A 4 -7.26 -3.36 7.80
C TRP A 4 -5.94 -2.71 7.36
N GLY A 5 -5.90 -2.26 6.11
CA GLY A 5 -4.70 -1.71 5.49
C GLY A 5 -4.88 -0.48 4.62
N THR A 6 -3.76 0.05 4.16
CA THR A 6 -3.72 1.19 3.24
C THR A 6 -3.18 0.76 1.88
N HIS A 7 -3.83 1.23 0.81
CA HIS A 7 -3.37 0.97 -0.55
C HIS A 7 -2.30 1.98 -0.92
N ASP A 8 -1.27 1.51 -1.63
CA ASP A 8 -0.13 2.32 -2.05
C ASP A 8 0.37 3.24 -0.93
N SER A 9 0.69 2.61 0.21
CA SER A 9 0.83 3.23 1.52
C SER A 9 1.89 4.34 1.59
N LEU A 10 2.77 4.43 0.58
CA LEU A 10 3.90 5.36 0.53
C LEU A 10 3.63 6.58 -0.37
N SER A 11 2.43 6.69 -0.95
CA SER A 11 2.05 7.77 -1.87
C SER A 11 1.79 9.14 -1.21
N TYR A 12 1.88 9.23 0.12
CA TYR A 12 1.85 10.52 0.85
C TYR A 12 3.06 11.39 0.54
N VAL A 13 4.17 10.78 0.13
CA VAL A 13 5.38 11.50 -0.28
C VAL A 13 5.11 12.28 -1.56
N ARG A 14 5.64 13.51 -1.65
CA ARG A 14 5.44 14.35 -2.83
C ARG A 14 6.08 13.69 -4.07
N PRO A 15 5.37 13.58 -5.20
CA PRO A 15 5.94 13.02 -6.43
C PRO A 15 7.03 13.92 -7.03
N GLN A 16 7.96 13.31 -7.78
CA GLN A 16 9.06 14.01 -8.43
C GLN A 16 8.58 15.02 -9.50
N PHE A 17 9.28 16.17 -9.63
CA PHE A 17 8.81 17.44 -10.23
C PHE A 17 7.87 17.37 -11.44
N LEU A 18 8.26 16.69 -12.53
CA LEU A 18 7.46 16.63 -13.77
C LEU A 18 6.15 15.85 -13.62
N ILE A 19 6.05 15.00 -12.61
CA ILE A 19 4.93 14.10 -12.38
C ILE A 19 3.91 14.71 -11.38
N LEU A 20 4.18 15.92 -10.87
CA LEU A 20 3.28 16.64 -9.96
C LEU A 20 1.88 16.86 -10.56
N PHE A 21 1.78 17.04 -11.88
CA PHE A 21 0.49 17.20 -12.58
C PHE A 21 -0.41 15.97 -12.46
N PHE A 22 0.17 14.78 -12.28
CA PHE A 22 -0.57 13.53 -12.15
C PHE A 22 -0.77 13.09 -10.69
N ARG A 23 -0.35 13.93 -9.73
CA ARG A 23 -0.47 13.63 -8.30
C ARG A 23 -1.90 13.25 -7.91
N PHE A 24 -2.91 13.92 -8.46
CA PHE A 24 -4.31 13.65 -8.12
C PHE A 24 -4.80 12.25 -8.54
N MET A 25 -4.10 11.60 -9.49
CA MET A 25 -4.39 10.23 -9.94
C MET A 25 -3.53 9.19 -9.23
N CYS A 26 -2.32 9.57 -8.83
CA CYS A 26 -1.35 8.64 -8.26
C CYS A 26 -1.31 8.62 -6.74
N GLN A 27 -1.74 9.70 -6.08
CA GLN A 27 -1.74 9.77 -4.63
C GLN A 27 -3.00 9.09 -4.09
N THR A 28 -2.80 8.20 -3.13
CA THR A 28 -3.86 7.46 -2.43
C THR A 28 -3.81 7.67 -0.92
N GLN A 29 -2.72 8.25 -0.40
CA GLN A 29 -2.55 8.54 1.02
C GLN A 29 -2.11 9.99 1.23
N THR A 30 -2.56 10.62 2.30
CA THR A 30 -1.96 11.85 2.83
C THR A 30 -1.21 11.64 4.15
N LEU A 31 -1.62 10.63 4.92
CA LEU A 31 -1.00 10.24 6.19
C LEU A 31 0.34 9.54 5.95
N THR A 32 1.34 9.81 6.79
CA THR A 32 2.60 9.05 6.79
C THR A 32 2.41 7.61 7.27
N ILE A 33 3.42 6.74 7.13
CA ILE A 33 3.34 5.36 7.66
C ILE A 33 3.09 5.35 9.17
N GLU A 34 3.73 6.28 9.87
CA GLU A 34 3.58 6.49 11.30
C GLU A 34 2.12 6.84 11.64
N GLU A 35 1.56 7.83 10.97
CA GLU A 35 0.18 8.27 11.15
C GLU A 35 -0.84 7.19 10.73
N GLN A 36 -0.58 6.44 9.65
CA GLN A 36 -1.44 5.32 9.23
C GLN A 36 -1.46 4.21 10.29
N TYR A 37 -0.32 3.87 10.86
CA TYR A 37 -0.24 2.88 11.95
C TYR A 37 -1.00 3.35 13.19
N ASP A 38 -0.82 4.62 13.57
CA ASP A 38 -1.53 5.25 14.70
C ASP A 38 -3.03 5.35 14.42
N TRP A 39 -3.43 5.52 13.15
CA TRP A 39 -4.83 5.41 12.71
C TRP A 39 -5.40 4.01 12.90
N GLY A 40 -4.55 2.99 13.05
CA GLY A 40 -4.95 1.59 13.26
C GLY A 40 -4.69 0.68 12.08
N ALA A 41 -4.04 1.16 11.00
CA ALA A 41 -3.66 0.30 9.88
C ALA A 41 -2.63 -0.74 10.35
N ARG A 42 -2.79 -1.97 9.87
CA ARG A 42 -1.89 -3.08 10.16
C ARG A 42 -1.32 -3.72 8.90
N ILE A 43 -1.85 -3.34 7.74
CA ILE A 43 -1.47 -3.90 6.45
C ILE A 43 -1.06 -2.78 5.53
N PHE A 44 0.10 -2.92 4.91
CA PHE A 44 0.68 -1.88 4.07
C PHE A 44 0.98 -2.44 2.69
N ASP A 45 0.46 -1.78 1.65
CA ASP A 45 0.72 -2.13 0.26
C ASP A 45 1.83 -1.23 -0.29
N PHE A 46 3.04 -1.77 -0.38
CA PHE A 46 4.20 -1.04 -0.88
C PHE A 46 4.39 -1.32 -2.38
N ARG A 47 4.08 -0.30 -3.19
CA ARG A 47 4.27 -0.31 -4.63
C ARG A 47 5.71 0.07 -4.95
N LEU A 48 6.47 -0.84 -5.58
CA LEU A 48 7.91 -0.74 -5.79
C LEU A 48 8.26 -0.28 -7.19
N LYS A 49 9.28 0.57 -7.27
CA LYS A 49 10.05 0.86 -8.47
C LYS A 49 11.53 0.90 -8.15
N PHE A 50 12.37 0.56 -9.12
CA PHE A 50 13.82 0.64 -9.02
C PHE A 50 14.32 1.85 -9.80
N LYS A 51 15.05 2.73 -9.12
CA LYS A 51 15.59 3.93 -9.75
C LYS A 51 16.97 4.20 -9.18
N GLU A 52 17.96 4.48 -10.03
CA GLU A 52 19.30 4.92 -9.61
C GLU A 52 19.93 4.00 -8.53
N GLY A 53 19.77 2.68 -8.68
CA GLY A 53 20.37 1.71 -7.75
C GLY A 53 19.61 1.50 -6.44
N ARG A 54 18.44 2.11 -6.25
CA ARG A 54 17.65 2.02 -5.01
C ARG A 54 16.18 1.67 -5.25
N MET A 55 15.58 1.01 -4.26
CA MET A 55 14.13 0.82 -4.22
C MET A 55 13.44 2.08 -3.71
N ILE A 56 12.50 2.55 -4.51
CA ILE A 56 11.62 3.66 -4.23
C ILE A 56 10.17 3.19 -4.33
N SER A 57 9.24 4.07 -3.97
CA SER A 57 7.83 3.82 -4.21
C SER A 57 7.37 4.43 -5.55
N GLY A 58 6.32 3.89 -6.14
CA GLY A 58 5.68 4.50 -7.30
C GLY A 58 4.32 3.92 -7.61
N HIS A 59 3.52 4.70 -8.33
CA HIS A 59 2.16 4.32 -8.73
C HIS A 59 1.86 4.86 -10.13
N GLY A 60 1.52 3.97 -11.05
CA GLY A 60 1.40 4.27 -12.47
C GLY A 60 2.68 4.94 -13.00
N PRO A 61 2.60 6.12 -13.63
CA PRO A 61 3.78 6.87 -14.06
C PRO A 61 4.52 7.56 -12.91
N CYS A 62 3.92 7.68 -11.73
CA CYS A 62 4.47 8.44 -10.61
C CYS A 62 5.57 7.68 -9.85
N THR A 63 6.55 8.43 -9.37
CA THR A 63 7.61 7.98 -8.47
C THR A 63 7.63 8.86 -7.23
N PHE A 64 7.79 8.22 -6.08
CA PHE A 64 7.84 8.84 -4.78
C PHE A 64 9.21 8.59 -4.15
N ASP A 65 9.91 9.67 -3.81
CA ASP A 65 11.26 9.61 -3.30
C ASP A 65 11.27 9.21 -1.81
N VAL A 66 11.15 7.91 -1.57
CA VAL A 66 11.09 7.32 -0.24
C VAL A 66 12.02 6.12 -0.16
N ASN A 67 12.74 6.01 0.95
CA ASN A 67 13.53 4.83 1.25
C ASN A 67 12.59 3.74 1.80
N VAL A 68 12.24 2.77 0.96
CA VAL A 68 11.32 1.68 1.32
C VAL A 68 11.86 0.87 2.51
N THR A 69 13.15 0.53 2.52
CA THR A 69 13.78 -0.24 3.61
C THR A 69 13.60 0.44 4.96
N SER A 70 13.80 1.76 5.04
CA SER A 70 13.63 2.51 6.29
C SER A 70 12.21 2.43 6.85
N LYS A 71 11.21 2.34 5.97
CA LYS A 71 9.80 2.21 6.37
C LYS A 71 9.46 0.80 6.84
N VAL A 72 10.05 -0.22 6.22
CA VAL A 72 9.99 -1.60 6.72
C VAL A 72 10.64 -1.71 8.10
N GLU A 73 11.81 -1.10 8.29
CA GLU A 73 12.51 -1.09 9.57
C GLU A 73 11.68 -0.42 10.67
N TYR A 74 11.10 0.75 10.41
CA TYR A 74 10.16 1.40 11.34
C TYR A 74 9.02 0.45 11.74
N LEU A 75 8.36 -0.16 10.75
CA LEU A 75 7.25 -1.08 10.96
C LEU A 75 7.66 -2.36 11.69
N SER A 76 8.90 -2.82 11.54
CA SER A 76 9.39 -4.04 12.20
C SER A 76 9.47 -3.90 13.73
N ASN A 77 9.41 -2.66 14.23
CA ASN A 77 9.33 -2.34 15.66
C ASN A 77 7.89 -2.15 16.15
N LYS A 78 6.88 -2.50 15.32
CA LYS A 78 5.46 -2.41 15.62
C LYS A 78 4.81 -3.79 15.68
N GLU A 79 3.59 -3.85 16.18
CA GLU A 79 2.87 -5.10 16.39
C GLU A 79 1.90 -5.41 15.25
N ASN A 80 1.79 -6.70 14.92
CA ASN A 80 0.81 -7.25 13.98
C ASN A 80 0.86 -6.56 12.61
N ILE A 81 2.05 -6.50 12.01
CA ILE A 81 2.24 -5.85 10.71
C ILE A 81 2.27 -6.89 9.60
N SER A 82 1.50 -6.63 8.55
CA SER A 82 1.64 -7.30 7.26
C SER A 82 2.03 -6.33 6.15
N ILE A 83 2.92 -6.75 5.26
CA ILE A 83 3.33 -5.94 4.10
C ILE A 83 3.14 -6.75 2.82
N ARG A 84 2.42 -6.18 1.85
CA ARG A 84 2.43 -6.64 0.46
C ARG A 84 3.43 -5.81 -0.33
N PHE A 85 4.23 -6.46 -1.14
CA PHE A 85 5.04 -5.78 -2.15
C PHE A 85 4.44 -6.01 -3.54
N MET A 86 4.38 -4.94 -4.32
CA MET A 86 3.83 -4.96 -5.67
C MET A 86 4.77 -4.21 -6.61
N ILE A 87 5.27 -4.88 -7.64
CA ILE A 87 6.10 -4.30 -8.69
C ILE A 87 5.19 -3.53 -9.64
N GLU A 88 5.43 -2.23 -9.81
CA GLU A 88 4.48 -1.35 -10.49
C GLU A 88 4.51 -1.48 -12.01
N ASN A 89 5.70 -1.43 -12.65
CA ASN A 89 5.86 -1.49 -14.11
C ASN A 89 7.33 -1.78 -14.49
N GLU A 90 7.78 -3.02 -14.39
CA GLU A 90 9.09 -3.43 -14.91
C GLU A 90 9.02 -4.84 -15.53
N GLU A 91 9.85 -5.08 -16.54
CA GLU A 91 9.96 -6.40 -17.20
C GLU A 91 10.92 -7.34 -16.44
N ASP A 92 11.98 -6.79 -15.84
CA ASP A 92 12.97 -7.54 -15.06
C ASP A 92 12.67 -7.49 -13.55
N ASP A 93 12.24 -8.62 -13.01
CA ASP A 93 11.94 -8.79 -11.59
C ASP A 93 13.17 -9.09 -10.72
N THR A 94 14.33 -9.40 -11.32
CA THR A 94 15.48 -9.98 -10.58
C THR A 94 15.88 -9.11 -9.39
N VAL A 95 15.99 -7.80 -9.61
CA VAL A 95 16.35 -6.85 -8.57
C VAL A 95 15.30 -6.76 -7.44
N TYR A 96 14.01 -6.92 -7.78
CA TYR A 96 12.90 -6.89 -6.82
C TYR A 96 12.83 -8.18 -6.02
N ILE A 97 13.08 -9.32 -6.67
CA ILE A 97 13.15 -10.63 -6.04
C ILE A 97 14.28 -10.66 -5.00
N ASP A 98 15.47 -10.20 -5.37
CA ASP A 98 16.62 -10.16 -4.46
C ASP A 98 16.38 -9.20 -3.30
N TYR A 99 15.80 -8.03 -3.59
CA TYR A 99 15.42 -7.07 -2.56
C TYR A 99 14.39 -7.64 -1.58
N TYR A 100 13.33 -8.28 -2.10
CA TYR A 100 12.28 -8.91 -1.29
C TYR A 100 12.86 -10.01 -0.39
N LYS A 101 13.68 -10.91 -0.93
CA LYS A 101 14.30 -12.00 -0.16
C LYS A 101 15.15 -11.46 1.00
N LYS A 102 15.95 -10.42 0.75
CA LYS A 102 16.75 -9.76 1.79
C LYS A 102 15.88 -9.19 2.91
N LEU A 103 14.78 -8.52 2.58
CA LEU A 103 13.86 -7.99 3.59
C LEU A 103 13.17 -9.11 4.39
N VAL A 104 12.75 -10.18 3.72
CA VAL A 104 12.14 -11.34 4.40
C VAL A 104 13.13 -11.97 5.37
N GLU A 105 14.36 -12.21 4.95
CA GLU A 105 15.42 -12.78 5.79
C GLU A 105 15.70 -11.89 7.02
N GLN A 106 15.73 -10.56 6.83
CA GLN A 106 16.09 -9.63 7.90
C GLN A 106 14.95 -9.35 8.90
N PHE A 107 13.70 -9.27 8.43
CA PHE A 107 12.59 -8.74 9.22
C PHE A 107 11.51 -9.78 9.57
N SER A 108 11.55 -10.99 9.00
CA SER A 108 10.71 -12.10 9.45
C SER A 108 11.19 -12.65 10.81
N PRO A 109 10.31 -13.09 11.73
CA PRO A 109 8.85 -13.10 11.63
C PRO A 109 8.18 -11.82 12.18
N LYS A 110 8.95 -10.78 12.51
CA LYS A 110 8.39 -9.52 13.06
C LYS A 110 7.42 -8.87 12.09
N ILE A 111 7.72 -8.95 10.80
CA ILE A 111 6.82 -8.59 9.70
C ILE A 111 6.28 -9.86 9.05
N GLN A 112 4.97 -9.88 8.82
CA GLN A 112 4.32 -10.85 7.95
C GLN A 112 4.32 -10.34 6.51
N PHE A 113 5.27 -10.80 5.69
CA PHE A 113 5.27 -10.48 4.28
C PHE A 113 4.18 -11.32 3.61
N ILE A 114 3.27 -10.66 2.88
CA ILE A 114 2.17 -11.36 2.21
C ILE A 114 2.65 -11.98 0.90
N GLY A 115 3.54 -11.27 0.20
CA GLY A 115 4.16 -11.75 -1.04
C GLY A 115 4.71 -10.61 -1.88
N LEU A 116 5.46 -11.00 -2.90
CA LEU A 116 5.91 -10.14 -3.99
C LEU A 116 5.05 -10.40 -5.23
N TRP A 117 4.31 -9.38 -5.65
CA TRP A 117 3.39 -9.43 -6.78
C TRP A 117 3.89 -8.58 -7.93
N ARG A 118 3.54 -8.94 -9.15
CA ARG A 118 3.71 -8.12 -10.35
C ARG A 118 2.36 -7.53 -10.75
N LYS A 119 2.25 -6.21 -10.87
CA LYS A 119 0.97 -5.54 -11.16
C LYS A 119 0.47 -5.86 -12.57
N TYR A 120 1.35 -5.80 -13.56
CA TYR A 120 1.02 -5.85 -14.98
C TYR A 120 0.12 -7.06 -15.36
N ASP A 121 0.47 -8.24 -14.86
CA ASP A 121 -0.25 -9.50 -15.07
C ASP A 121 -0.94 -10.02 -13.80
N SER A 122 -0.91 -9.26 -12.71
CA SER A 122 -1.41 -9.65 -11.38
C SER A 122 -0.83 -10.97 -10.87
N LYS A 123 0.41 -11.30 -11.25
CA LYS A 123 1.05 -12.57 -10.89
C LYS A 123 1.76 -12.49 -9.54
N LEU A 124 1.53 -13.49 -8.69
CA LEU A 124 2.35 -13.73 -7.50
C LEU A 124 3.70 -14.34 -7.92
N LEU A 125 4.80 -13.65 -7.62
CA LEU A 125 6.16 -14.08 -7.96
C LEU A 125 6.77 -14.91 -6.83
N ILE A 126 6.65 -14.43 -5.60
CA ILE A 126 7.16 -15.10 -4.40
C ILE A 126 6.08 -15.04 -3.33
N PRO A 127 5.58 -16.19 -2.84
CA PRO A 127 4.69 -16.22 -1.70
C PRO A 127 5.42 -15.74 -0.45
N GLY A 128 4.73 -15.00 0.40
CA GLY A 128 5.24 -14.60 1.70
C GLY A 128 4.87 -15.59 2.81
N ASN A 129 5.17 -15.22 4.06
CA ASN A 129 4.82 -15.97 5.27
C ASN A 129 3.50 -15.48 5.91
N GLY A 130 2.92 -14.39 5.43
CA GLY A 130 1.63 -13.86 5.85
C GLY A 130 0.48 -14.50 5.07
N THR A 131 -0.64 -14.74 5.75
CA THR A 131 -1.84 -15.39 5.18
C THR A 131 -3.02 -14.44 5.03
N VAL A 132 -2.81 -13.15 5.25
CA VAL A 132 -3.90 -12.17 5.23
C VAL A 132 -4.26 -11.84 3.78
N GLY A 133 -5.55 -11.71 3.51
CA GLY A 133 -6.05 -11.18 2.24
C GLY A 133 -5.42 -9.83 1.89
N THR A 134 -5.44 -9.47 0.61
CA THR A 134 -4.95 -8.15 0.14
C THR A 134 -5.90 -7.51 -0.87
N GLU A 135 -7.15 -7.95 -0.84
CA GLU A 135 -8.16 -7.51 -1.79
C GLU A 135 -8.54 -6.05 -1.51
N TYR A 136 -8.44 -5.23 -2.55
CA TYR A 136 -8.90 -3.85 -2.44
C TYR A 136 -10.43 -3.86 -2.35
N ASN A 137 -10.98 -3.09 -1.42
CA ASN A 137 -12.42 -2.91 -1.37
C ASN A 137 -12.85 -2.06 -2.57
N ALA A 138 -13.35 -2.72 -3.61
CA ALA A 138 -13.88 -2.09 -4.80
C ALA A 138 -15.38 -2.38 -4.93
N GLU A 139 -16.16 -1.36 -5.26
CA GLU A 139 -17.51 -1.57 -5.78
C GLU A 139 -17.47 -2.25 -7.16
N PRO A 140 -18.38 -3.21 -7.43
CA PRO A 140 -18.48 -3.85 -8.74
C PRO A 140 -18.55 -2.84 -9.89
N GLY A 141 -17.67 -2.98 -10.89
CA GLY A 141 -17.60 -2.08 -12.03
C GLY A 141 -16.69 -0.85 -11.85
N MET A 142 -16.18 -0.60 -10.64
CA MET A 142 -15.25 0.51 -10.32
C MET A 142 -13.84 0.00 -9.97
N GLU A 143 -13.40 -1.06 -10.64
CA GLU A 143 -12.07 -1.65 -10.45
C GLU A 143 -10.94 -0.64 -10.70
N ASN A 144 -9.75 -0.95 -10.14
CA ASN A 144 -8.59 -0.10 -9.86
C ASN A 144 -7.93 0.64 -11.06
N ASN A 145 -8.56 0.62 -12.24
CA ASN A 145 -8.12 1.33 -13.46
C ASN A 145 -9.24 2.16 -14.12
N LYS A 146 -10.46 2.17 -13.56
CA LYS A 146 -11.63 2.85 -14.14
C LYS A 146 -11.93 4.20 -13.50
N PHE A 147 -11.39 4.46 -12.32
CA PHE A 147 -11.63 5.70 -11.58
C PHE A 147 -10.31 6.47 -11.37
N PRO A 148 -10.02 7.48 -12.20
CA PRO A 148 -8.72 8.16 -12.18
C PRO A 148 -8.55 9.13 -11.00
N PHE A 149 -9.49 9.20 -10.06
CA PHE A 149 -9.47 10.15 -8.94
C PHE A 149 -9.56 9.42 -7.60
N PRO A 150 -8.49 8.78 -7.10
CA PRO A 150 -8.53 7.99 -5.86
C PRO A 150 -9.18 8.72 -4.67
N ARG A 151 -8.96 10.03 -4.54
CA ARG A 151 -9.58 10.81 -3.46
C ARG A 151 -11.10 10.90 -3.57
N LEU A 152 -11.63 11.20 -4.77
CA LEU A 152 -13.08 11.25 -4.98
C LEU A 152 -13.71 9.86 -4.76
N TYR A 153 -12.99 8.79 -5.10
CA TYR A 153 -13.42 7.43 -4.81
C TYR A 153 -13.55 7.19 -3.32
N ALA A 154 -12.48 7.50 -2.58
CA ALA A 154 -12.45 7.36 -1.12
C ALA A 154 -13.57 8.16 -0.44
N GLU A 155 -13.83 9.41 -0.88
CA GLU A 155 -14.95 10.23 -0.40
C GLU A 155 -16.32 9.59 -0.64
N GLN A 156 -16.50 8.88 -1.75
CA GLN A 156 -17.76 8.25 -2.14
C GLN A 156 -17.99 6.86 -1.54
N PHE A 157 -16.95 6.13 -1.16
CA PHE A 157 -17.08 4.70 -0.83
C PHE A 157 -16.49 4.29 0.51
N ASN A 158 -15.55 5.04 1.10
CA ASN A 158 -14.96 4.65 2.38
C ASN A 158 -16.00 4.54 3.50
N TYR A 159 -17.05 5.38 3.48
CA TYR A 159 -18.13 5.28 4.48
C TYR A 159 -18.97 4.00 4.35
N LYS A 160 -18.97 3.36 3.17
CA LYS A 160 -19.63 2.07 2.96
C LYS A 160 -18.75 0.91 3.41
N PHE A 161 -17.45 1.02 3.21
CA PHE A 161 -16.48 -0.02 3.57
C PHE A 161 -16.14 -0.02 5.06
N TRP A 162 -16.14 1.14 5.72
CA TRP A 162 -15.76 1.23 7.13
C TRP A 162 -16.62 0.36 8.07
N PRO A 163 -17.97 0.37 8.01
CA PRO A 163 -18.79 -0.50 8.85
C PRO A 163 -18.54 -2.00 8.62
N ARG A 164 -18.19 -2.39 7.39
CA ARG A 164 -17.84 -3.78 7.04
C ARG A 164 -16.51 -4.19 7.67
N ILE A 165 -15.51 -3.30 7.61
CA ILE A 165 -14.23 -3.50 8.29
C ILE A 165 -14.40 -3.59 9.81
N GLU A 166 -15.23 -2.74 10.40
CA GLU A 166 -15.57 -2.81 11.83
C GLU A 166 -16.28 -4.11 12.19
N ALA A 167 -17.11 -4.65 11.29
CA ALA A 167 -17.76 -5.96 11.44
C ALA A 167 -16.80 -7.14 11.25
N GLY A 168 -15.51 -6.89 10.96
CA GLY A 168 -14.47 -7.90 10.84
C GLY A 168 -14.14 -8.32 9.41
N GLU A 169 -14.72 -7.67 8.40
CA GLU A 169 -14.28 -7.88 7.03
C GLU A 169 -12.87 -7.31 6.82
N PHE A 170 -12.13 -7.97 5.95
CA PHE A 170 -10.87 -7.46 5.46
C PHE A 170 -11.09 -6.16 4.67
N GLY A 171 -10.15 -5.22 4.75
CA GLY A 171 -10.18 -4.09 3.85
C GLY A 171 -8.87 -3.34 3.71
N ILE A 172 -8.59 -2.93 2.47
CA ILE A 172 -7.56 -1.94 2.16
C ILE A 172 -8.26 -0.64 1.71
N MET A 173 -7.78 0.51 2.18
CA MET A 173 -8.39 1.82 1.93
C MET A 173 -7.40 2.85 1.36
N ASP A 174 -7.94 3.73 0.52
CA ASP A 174 -7.34 5.01 0.14
C ASP A 174 -7.79 6.09 1.13
N PHE A 175 -6.92 7.03 1.50
CA PHE A 175 -7.24 8.21 2.33
C PHE A 175 -8.10 7.88 3.57
N PRO A 176 -7.62 7.02 4.49
CA PRO A 176 -8.40 6.56 5.63
C PRO A 176 -8.82 7.69 6.58
N GLU A 177 -8.16 8.85 6.55
CA GLU A 177 -8.55 10.04 7.32
C GLU A 177 -9.95 10.57 6.94
N ILE A 178 -10.45 10.25 5.76
CA ILE A 178 -11.79 10.65 5.31
C ILE A 178 -12.88 10.01 6.18
N THR A 179 -12.63 8.83 6.76
CA THR A 179 -13.58 8.17 7.66
C THR A 179 -13.56 8.74 9.08
N ARG A 180 -12.76 9.76 9.37
CA ARG A 180 -12.66 10.34 10.72
C ARG A 180 -14.01 10.71 11.33
N LYS A 181 -14.93 11.27 10.54
CA LYS A 181 -16.29 11.62 10.99
C LYS A 181 -17.13 10.42 11.44
N LEU A 182 -16.76 9.20 11.05
CA LEU A 182 -17.40 7.96 11.48
C LEU A 182 -16.79 7.41 12.78
N ARG A 183 -15.56 7.82 13.12
CA ARG A 183 -14.80 7.32 14.28
C ARG A 183 -14.88 8.24 15.49
N ASP A 184 -14.98 9.54 15.25
CA ASP A 184 -15.08 10.59 16.27
C ASP A 184 -16.46 11.29 16.17
N PRO A 185 -17.56 10.67 16.66
CA PRO A 185 -18.90 11.27 16.64
C PRO A 185 -19.06 12.49 17.55
#